data_AF-A0A7G9S139-F1
#
_entry.id   AF-A0A7G9S139-F1
#
_cell.length_a   1.000
_cell.length_b   1.000
_cell.length_c   1.000
_cell.angle_alpha   90.00
_cell.angle_beta   90.00
_cell.angle_gamma   90.00
#
_symmetry.space_group_name_H-M   'P 1'
#
loop_
_entity.id
_entity.type
_entity.pdbx_description
1 polymer ?
#
loop_
_entity_poly.entity_id
_entity_poly.type
_entity_poly.pdbx_seq_one_letter_code
_entity_poly.pdbx_strand_id
1 'polypeptide(L)'
;MEADTKVYAVWEKDIAPVEKYTLTYHGNGNTSGSAPVDNKTYQSGQKAALLGKGDLHRKGYTFKGWSPLKDDNSHVLPEGNLYTITKNTTLYAVWEKDIDPIVEFKLTYDGNSNTSGNAPIDNKLYQAGQKATLLGKGDLLREGYTFKGWSIIKDDDSKILTEGSLYTMTENITFYAVWEKDIDPIVEFKLTYNGNGNTSGTAPVDKNLYQSGQKATLLGKNDLYRKGYTFKGWSLVKDDESNILAEGALYSITEDTTLYAVWKEDKDSVIPPTGVAHSNNGLIMVGVGAVALALSLIVKRKRNK
;
A
#
# COMPACT_ATOMS: atom_id res chain seq x y z
N MET A 1 -114.47 -24.68 -72.79
CA MET A 1 -113.08 -25.09 -73.07
C MET A 1 -112.19 -24.23 -72.20
N GLU A 2 -111.75 -24.77 -71.07
CA GLU A 2 -110.72 -24.11 -70.24
C GLU A 2 -109.37 -24.30 -70.93
N ALA A 3 -108.59 -23.23 -71.02
CA ALA A 3 -107.26 -23.26 -71.61
C ALA A 3 -106.23 -23.56 -70.51
N ASP A 4 -105.48 -24.65 -70.67
CA ASP A 4 -104.39 -25.01 -69.76
C ASP A 4 -103.28 -23.96 -69.80
N THR A 5 -103.00 -23.35 -68.65
CA THR A 5 -101.88 -22.42 -68.47
C THR A 5 -100.69 -23.18 -67.91
N LYS A 6 -99.60 -23.27 -68.69
CA LYS A 6 -98.33 -23.81 -68.20
C LYS A 6 -97.57 -22.75 -67.41
N VAL A 7 -97.29 -23.05 -66.15
CA VAL A 7 -96.39 -22.26 -65.31
C VAL A 7 -95.02 -22.92 -65.29
N TYR A 8 -93.96 -22.13 -65.46
CA TYR A 8 -92.58 -22.60 -65.37
C TYR A 8 -91.97 -22.09 -64.05
N ALA A 9 -91.24 -22.95 -63.37
CA ALA A 9 -90.42 -22.54 -62.24
C ALA A 9 -89.17 -21.80 -62.74
N VAL A 10 -88.84 -20.69 -62.07
CA VAL A 10 -87.56 -20.00 -62.22
C VAL A 10 -86.72 -20.38 -60.99
N TRP A 11 -85.52 -20.88 -61.23
CA TRP A 11 -84.57 -21.24 -60.17
C TRP A 11 -83.47 -20.18 -60.12
N GLU A 12 -83.23 -19.61 -58.94
CA GLU A 12 -82.04 -18.82 -58.67
C GLU A 12 -80.95 -19.73 -58.09
N LYS A 13 -79.70 -19.49 -58.49
CA LYS A 13 -78.56 -20.27 -58.02
C LYS A 13 -78.32 -19.96 -56.54
N ASP A 14 -78.38 -20.97 -55.68
CA ASP A 14 -77.92 -20.87 -54.30
C ASP A 14 -76.42 -20.52 -54.30
N ILE A 15 -76.09 -19.29 -53.89
CA ILE A 15 -74.71 -18.88 -53.63
C ILE A 15 -74.39 -19.35 -52.21
N ALA A 16 -73.55 -20.38 -52.09
CA ALA A 16 -73.04 -20.82 -50.79
C ALA A 16 -72.41 -19.63 -50.05
N PRO A 17 -72.67 -19.45 -48.74
CA PRO A 17 -72.11 -18.34 -47.98
C PRO A 17 -70.59 -18.38 -48.07
N VAL A 18 -69.99 -17.25 -48.47
CA VAL A 18 -68.54 -17.15 -48.56
C VAL A 18 -67.97 -17.16 -47.16
N GLU A 19 -67.22 -18.20 -46.84
CA GLU A 19 -66.54 -18.33 -45.54
C GLU A 19 -65.54 -17.19 -45.35
N LYS A 20 -65.59 -16.56 -44.18
CA LYS A 20 -64.78 -15.40 -43.81
C LYS A 20 -63.92 -15.74 -42.60
N TYR A 21 -62.65 -15.39 -42.68
CA TYR A 21 -61.64 -15.61 -41.66
C TYR A 21 -61.17 -14.32 -41.03
N THR A 22 -60.67 -14.43 -39.80
CA THR A 22 -60.10 -13.31 -39.03
C THR A 22 -58.59 -13.49 -38.83
N LEU A 23 -57.90 -12.35 -38.76
CA LEU A 23 -56.51 -12.26 -38.31
C LEU A 23 -56.51 -11.54 -36.96
N THR A 24 -55.97 -12.19 -35.93
CA THR A 24 -55.89 -11.63 -34.58
C THR A 24 -54.44 -11.58 -34.10
N TYR A 25 -54.14 -10.69 -33.17
CA TYR A 25 -52.79 -10.49 -32.65
C TYR A 25 -52.75 -10.72 -31.13
N HIS A 26 -51.67 -11.33 -30.66
CA HIS A 26 -51.45 -11.65 -29.27
C HIS A 26 -50.11 -11.08 -28.80
N GLY A 27 -50.11 -10.26 -27.75
CA GLY A 27 -48.91 -9.53 -27.27
C GLY A 27 -47.77 -10.40 -26.75
N ASN A 28 -48.04 -11.69 -26.51
CA ASN A 28 -47.10 -12.77 -26.19
C ASN A 28 -46.01 -12.38 -25.17
N GLY A 29 -46.42 -12.28 -23.90
CA GLY A 29 -45.53 -11.90 -22.81
C GLY A 29 -45.24 -10.41 -22.72
N ASN A 30 -46.08 -9.57 -23.35
CA ASN A 30 -46.01 -8.12 -23.15
C ASN A 30 -46.25 -7.76 -21.68
N THR A 31 -45.56 -6.72 -21.22
CA THR A 31 -45.68 -6.21 -19.84
C THR A 31 -46.66 -5.06 -19.73
N SER A 32 -46.97 -4.39 -20.84
CA SER A 32 -47.99 -3.35 -20.92
C SER A 32 -48.49 -3.16 -22.36
N GLY A 33 -49.55 -2.35 -22.51
CA GLY A 33 -50.22 -2.10 -23.78
C GLY A 33 -51.15 -3.22 -24.22
N SER A 34 -51.81 -3.00 -25.36
CA SER A 34 -52.76 -3.92 -25.97
C SER A 34 -52.31 -4.29 -27.37
N ALA A 35 -52.57 -5.53 -27.79
CA ALA A 35 -52.28 -5.96 -29.15
C ALA A 35 -53.13 -5.17 -30.16
N PRO A 36 -52.60 -4.90 -31.37
CA PRO A 36 -53.36 -4.21 -32.40
C PRO A 36 -54.57 -5.05 -32.85
N VAL A 37 -55.62 -4.37 -33.29
CA VAL A 37 -56.86 -5.02 -33.74
C VAL A 37 -57.00 -4.85 -35.24
N ASP A 38 -57.14 -5.97 -35.96
CA ASP A 38 -57.56 -5.97 -37.36
C ASP A 38 -59.07 -6.17 -37.45
N ASN A 39 -59.79 -5.12 -37.85
CA ASN A 39 -61.25 -5.13 -37.96
C ASN A 39 -61.76 -5.68 -39.31
N LYS A 40 -60.87 -6.24 -40.15
CA LYS A 40 -61.23 -6.81 -41.45
C LYS A 40 -61.56 -8.29 -41.34
N THR A 41 -62.27 -8.78 -42.36
CA THR A 41 -62.50 -10.21 -42.58
C THR A 41 -62.00 -10.59 -43.97
N TYR A 42 -61.49 -11.81 -44.09
CA TYR A 42 -60.77 -12.27 -45.27
C TYR A 42 -61.37 -13.56 -45.83
N GLN A 43 -61.41 -13.69 -47.16
CA GLN A 43 -61.67 -14.96 -47.82
C GLN A 43 -60.38 -15.80 -47.86
N SER A 44 -60.52 -17.12 -48.01
CA SER A 44 -59.36 -18.01 -48.19
C SER A 44 -58.47 -17.56 -49.36
N GLY A 45 -57.16 -17.47 -49.15
CA GLY A 45 -56.17 -17.03 -50.12
C GLY A 45 -55.94 -15.51 -50.20
N GLN A 46 -56.74 -14.69 -49.50
CA GLN A 46 -56.49 -13.24 -49.45
C GLN A 46 -55.26 -12.91 -48.61
N LYS A 47 -54.57 -11.81 -48.98
CA LYS A 47 -53.40 -11.31 -48.25
C LYS A 47 -53.78 -10.17 -47.32
N ALA A 48 -53.33 -10.24 -46.07
CA ALA A 48 -53.43 -9.19 -45.07
C ALA A 48 -52.05 -8.55 -44.85
N ALA A 49 -51.97 -7.22 -44.79
CA ALA A 49 -50.76 -6.53 -44.36
C ALA A 49 -50.66 -6.58 -42.83
N LEU A 50 -49.54 -7.04 -42.30
CA LEU A 50 -49.36 -7.21 -40.86
C LEU A 50 -49.26 -5.86 -40.17
N LEU A 51 -50.03 -5.70 -39.09
CA LEU A 51 -50.02 -4.48 -38.29
C LEU A 51 -48.72 -4.37 -37.50
N GLY A 52 -48.29 -3.15 -37.19
CA GLY A 52 -47.19 -2.93 -36.25
C GLY A 52 -47.58 -3.26 -34.82
N LYS A 53 -46.62 -3.23 -33.89
CA LYS A 53 -46.86 -3.55 -32.47
C LYS A 53 -47.86 -2.62 -31.77
N GLY A 54 -48.13 -1.44 -32.34
CA GLY A 54 -48.90 -0.38 -31.69
C GLY A 54 -48.33 -0.01 -30.32
N ASP A 55 -49.19 -0.03 -29.31
CA ASP A 55 -48.85 0.31 -27.93
C ASP A 55 -48.29 -0.86 -27.12
N LEU A 56 -48.03 -2.02 -27.74
CA LEU A 56 -47.39 -3.14 -27.03
C LEU A 56 -45.99 -2.75 -26.55
N HIS A 57 -45.71 -3.08 -25.30
CA HIS A 57 -44.40 -2.96 -24.68
C HIS A 57 -44.07 -4.21 -23.87
N ARG A 58 -42.81 -4.63 -23.93
CA ARG A 58 -42.24 -5.68 -23.08
C ARG A 58 -40.94 -5.16 -22.48
N LYS A 59 -40.92 -4.93 -21.17
CA LYS A 59 -39.77 -4.32 -20.48
C LYS A 59 -38.48 -5.12 -20.72
N GLY A 60 -37.45 -4.47 -21.28
CA GLY A 60 -36.15 -5.07 -21.59
C GLY A 60 -36.15 -5.95 -22.86
N TYR A 61 -37.11 -5.72 -23.76
CA TYR A 61 -37.19 -6.43 -25.04
C TYR A 61 -37.61 -5.48 -26.17
N THR A 62 -37.04 -5.72 -27.35
CA THR A 62 -37.37 -5.06 -28.62
C THR A 62 -38.32 -5.93 -29.45
N PHE A 63 -39.41 -5.34 -29.96
CA PHE A 63 -40.34 -6.02 -30.87
C PHE A 63 -39.67 -6.26 -32.23
N LYS A 64 -39.77 -7.48 -32.76
CA LYS A 64 -39.18 -7.86 -34.07
C LYS A 64 -40.22 -8.16 -35.15
N GLY A 65 -41.46 -8.41 -34.77
CA GLY A 65 -42.52 -8.82 -35.69
C GLY A 65 -43.46 -9.82 -35.04
N TRP A 66 -44.10 -10.63 -35.87
CA TRP A 66 -45.12 -11.59 -35.47
C TRP A 66 -44.75 -13.01 -35.88
N SER A 67 -45.30 -14.02 -35.21
CA SER A 67 -45.16 -15.44 -35.59
C SER A 67 -46.51 -16.14 -35.55
N PRO A 68 -46.81 -17.05 -36.49
CA PRO A 68 -48.00 -17.90 -36.42
C PRO A 68 -47.92 -18.96 -35.31
N LEU A 69 -46.73 -19.17 -34.74
CA LEU A 69 -46.48 -20.11 -33.66
C LEU A 69 -46.15 -19.34 -32.38
N LYS A 70 -46.84 -19.69 -31.30
CA LYS A 70 -46.56 -19.11 -29.99
C LYS A 70 -45.17 -19.50 -29.53
N ASP A 71 -44.42 -18.53 -29.00
CA ASP A 71 -43.06 -18.70 -28.45
C ASP A 71 -42.02 -19.21 -29.48
N ASP A 72 -42.30 -19.06 -30.78
CA ASP A 72 -41.36 -19.33 -31.85
C ASP A 72 -40.72 -18.03 -32.37
N ASN A 73 -39.42 -17.89 -32.11
CA ASN A 73 -38.61 -16.78 -32.58
C ASN A 73 -37.91 -17.05 -33.93
N SER A 74 -38.07 -18.24 -34.52
CA SER A 74 -37.42 -18.62 -35.79
C SER A 74 -38.20 -18.19 -37.03
N HIS A 75 -39.52 -17.98 -36.91
CA HIS A 75 -40.39 -17.53 -37.99
C HIS A 75 -40.94 -16.13 -37.73
N VAL A 76 -40.08 -15.12 -37.89
CA VAL A 76 -40.47 -13.72 -37.69
C VAL A 76 -41.07 -13.16 -38.99
N LEU A 77 -42.28 -12.64 -38.87
CA LEU A 77 -42.99 -11.89 -39.89
C LEU A 77 -42.97 -10.40 -39.51
N PRO A 78 -42.10 -9.58 -40.13
CA PRO A 78 -42.05 -8.14 -39.90
C PRO A 78 -43.40 -7.45 -40.12
N GLU A 79 -43.60 -6.32 -39.43
CA GLU A 79 -44.74 -5.44 -39.71
C GLU A 79 -44.75 -4.96 -41.17
N GLY A 80 -45.93 -4.74 -41.73
CA GLY A 80 -46.13 -4.35 -43.13
C GLY A 80 -46.04 -5.50 -44.14
N ASN A 81 -45.47 -6.66 -43.77
CA ASN A 81 -45.43 -7.82 -44.67
C ASN A 81 -46.83 -8.35 -44.97
N LEU A 82 -46.99 -8.98 -46.14
CA LEU A 82 -48.24 -9.63 -46.53
C LEU A 82 -48.29 -11.07 -46.04
N TYR A 83 -49.35 -11.41 -45.30
CA TYR A 83 -49.64 -12.75 -44.80
C TYR A 83 -50.89 -13.32 -45.50
N THR A 84 -50.82 -14.56 -45.99
CA THR A 84 -51.93 -15.19 -46.72
C THR A 84 -52.86 -15.89 -45.74
N ILE A 85 -54.14 -15.49 -45.73
CA ILE A 85 -55.17 -16.03 -44.83
C ILE A 85 -55.85 -17.22 -45.48
N THR A 86 -55.72 -18.40 -44.88
CA THR A 86 -56.44 -19.63 -45.31
C THR A 86 -57.42 -20.14 -44.27
N LYS A 87 -57.35 -19.61 -43.04
CA LYS A 87 -58.19 -19.91 -41.89
C LYS A 87 -58.05 -18.80 -40.84
N ASN A 88 -58.90 -18.82 -39.81
CA ASN A 88 -58.71 -17.97 -38.62
C ASN A 88 -57.30 -18.15 -38.06
N THR A 89 -56.57 -17.05 -37.93
CA THR A 89 -55.17 -17.05 -37.54
C THR A 89 -54.97 -16.09 -36.37
N THR A 90 -54.23 -16.52 -35.36
CA THR A 90 -53.68 -15.65 -34.33
C THR A 90 -52.17 -15.58 -34.53
N LEU A 91 -51.63 -14.36 -34.58
CA LEU A 91 -50.19 -14.13 -34.61
C LEU A 91 -49.68 -13.65 -33.26
N TYR A 92 -48.53 -14.14 -32.83
CA TYR A 92 -47.91 -13.89 -31.54
C TYR A 92 -46.72 -12.96 -31.70
N ALA A 93 -46.62 -11.94 -30.85
CA ALA A 93 -45.50 -11.00 -30.91
C ALA A 93 -44.17 -11.71 -30.65
N VAL A 94 -43.18 -11.42 -31.49
CA VAL A 94 -41.80 -11.88 -31.34
C VAL A 94 -40.98 -10.76 -30.70
N TRP A 95 -40.31 -11.11 -29.61
CA TRP A 95 -39.53 -10.19 -28.79
C TRP A 95 -38.08 -10.65 -28.73
N GLU A 96 -37.14 -9.76 -29.03
CA GLU A 96 -35.72 -9.96 -28.78
C GLU A 96 -35.35 -9.31 -27.45
N LYS A 97 -34.64 -10.03 -26.59
CA LYS A 97 -34.20 -9.49 -25.31
C LYS A 97 -33.15 -8.39 -25.56
N ASP A 98 -33.35 -7.23 -24.97
CA ASP A 98 -32.34 -6.17 -24.98
C ASP A 98 -31.14 -6.65 -24.15
N ILE A 99 -29.94 -6.54 -24.72
CA ILE A 99 -28.70 -6.88 -24.05
C ILE A 99 -28.11 -5.58 -23.50
N ASP A 100 -27.98 -5.48 -22.18
CA ASP A 100 -27.26 -4.36 -21.57
C ASP A 100 -25.80 -4.38 -22.05
N PRO A 101 -25.21 -3.22 -22.40
CA PRO A 101 -23.81 -3.17 -22.80
C PRO A 101 -22.94 -3.72 -21.67
N ILE A 102 -22.08 -4.69 -22.01
CA ILE A 102 -21.10 -5.24 -21.08
C ILE A 102 -20.09 -4.13 -20.78
N VAL A 103 -20.14 -3.59 -19.56
CA VAL A 103 -19.14 -2.63 -19.08
C VAL A 103 -17.95 -3.43 -18.54
N GLU A 104 -16.81 -3.21 -19.16
CA GLU A 104 -15.54 -3.82 -18.78
C GLU A 104 -14.59 -2.79 -18.19
N PHE A 105 -13.82 -3.22 -17.19
CA PHE A 105 -12.87 -2.42 -16.46
C PHE A 105 -11.45 -2.95 -16.64
N LYS A 106 -10.51 -2.02 -16.69
CA LYS A 106 -9.08 -2.27 -16.79
C LYS A 106 -8.42 -2.04 -15.43
N LEU A 107 -7.56 -2.97 -15.06
CA LEU A 107 -6.64 -2.83 -13.94
C LEU A 107 -5.25 -2.49 -14.50
N THR A 108 -4.64 -1.41 -14.00
CA THR A 108 -3.27 -1.01 -14.35
C THR A 108 -2.38 -0.90 -13.13
N TYR A 109 -1.06 -0.98 -13.33
CA TYR A 109 -0.05 -0.80 -12.29
C TYR A 109 0.87 0.37 -12.64
N ASP A 110 1.25 1.14 -11.64
CA ASP A 110 2.21 2.23 -11.72
C ASP A 110 3.36 1.92 -10.75
N GLY A 111 4.59 1.86 -11.27
CA GLY A 111 5.79 1.56 -10.48
C GLY A 111 6.12 2.59 -9.40
N ASN A 112 5.42 3.73 -9.40
CA ASN A 112 5.46 4.83 -8.46
C ASN A 112 6.87 5.18 -7.96
N SER A 113 7.55 6.03 -8.73
CA SER A 113 8.93 6.45 -8.45
C SER A 113 9.94 5.31 -8.45
N ASN A 114 9.67 4.23 -9.19
CA ASN A 114 10.67 3.19 -9.44
C ASN A 114 11.87 3.80 -10.19
N THR A 115 13.07 3.28 -9.89
CA THR A 115 14.30 3.72 -10.56
C THR A 115 14.62 2.87 -11.78
N SER A 116 14.12 1.64 -11.84
CA SER A 116 14.22 0.77 -13.02
C SER A 116 13.13 -0.30 -13.06
N GLY A 117 13.12 -1.10 -14.14
CA GLY A 117 12.08 -2.09 -14.41
C GLY A 117 10.80 -1.48 -14.97
N ASN A 118 9.87 -2.34 -15.38
CA ASN A 118 8.56 -1.96 -15.89
C ASN A 118 7.47 -2.47 -14.93
N ALA A 119 6.41 -1.68 -14.76
CA ALA A 119 5.24 -2.13 -14.01
C ALA A 119 4.64 -3.39 -14.67
N PRO A 120 4.12 -4.33 -13.87
CA PRO A 120 3.49 -5.52 -14.41
C PRO A 120 2.24 -5.16 -15.22
N ILE A 121 1.91 -6.00 -16.20
CA ILE A 121 0.77 -5.78 -17.10
C ILE A 121 -0.29 -6.84 -16.83
N ASP A 122 -1.49 -6.40 -16.47
CA ASP A 122 -2.69 -7.22 -16.54
C ASP A 122 -3.41 -6.97 -17.86
N ASN A 123 -3.44 -7.99 -18.73
CA ASN A 123 -4.07 -7.91 -20.05
C ASN A 123 -5.57 -8.26 -20.01
N LYS A 124 -6.13 -8.56 -18.83
CA LYS A 124 -7.53 -8.92 -18.68
C LYS A 124 -8.43 -7.69 -18.60
N LEU A 125 -9.65 -7.87 -19.10
CA LEU A 125 -10.77 -6.98 -18.87
C LEU A 125 -11.72 -7.64 -17.87
N TYR A 126 -12.27 -6.84 -16.96
CA TYR A 126 -13.08 -7.32 -15.85
C TYR A 126 -14.48 -6.74 -15.91
N GLN A 127 -15.50 -7.57 -15.77
CA GLN A 127 -16.87 -7.07 -15.58
C GLN A 127 -17.07 -6.55 -14.15
N ALA A 128 -18.06 -5.68 -13.97
CA ALA A 128 -18.43 -5.19 -12.65
C ALA A 128 -18.68 -6.32 -11.63
N GLY A 129 -18.05 -6.22 -10.47
CA GLY A 129 -18.13 -7.21 -9.39
C GLY A 129 -17.18 -8.41 -9.53
N GLN A 130 -16.48 -8.58 -10.66
CA GLN A 130 -15.45 -9.60 -10.80
C GLN A 130 -14.25 -9.29 -9.90
N LYS A 131 -13.57 -10.35 -9.43
CA LYS A 131 -12.35 -10.22 -8.62
C LYS A 131 -11.11 -10.35 -9.49
N ALA A 132 -10.26 -9.33 -9.47
CA ALA A 132 -8.90 -9.38 -9.99
C ALA A 132 -7.93 -9.90 -8.91
N THR A 133 -6.93 -10.67 -9.30
CA THR A 133 -5.83 -11.10 -8.41
C THR A 133 -4.63 -10.21 -8.68
N LEU A 134 -4.12 -9.54 -7.65
CA LEU A 134 -3.02 -8.59 -7.82
C LEU A 134 -1.71 -9.31 -8.14
N LEU A 135 -0.99 -8.78 -9.13
CA LEU A 135 0.34 -9.23 -9.52
C LEU A 135 1.39 -8.73 -8.53
N GLY A 136 2.52 -9.44 -8.41
CA GLY A 136 3.69 -8.92 -7.70
C GLY A 136 4.36 -7.78 -8.45
N LYS A 137 5.43 -7.21 -7.86
CA LYS A 137 6.18 -6.10 -8.46
C LYS A 137 6.87 -6.44 -9.80
N GLY A 138 7.02 -7.74 -10.10
CA GLY A 138 7.84 -8.22 -11.22
C GLY A 138 9.27 -7.67 -11.15
N ASP A 139 9.69 -7.05 -12.25
CA ASP A 139 11.03 -6.51 -12.43
C ASP A 139 11.19 -5.08 -11.89
N LEU A 140 10.14 -4.49 -11.29
CA LEU A 140 10.25 -3.17 -10.67
C LEU A 140 11.32 -3.15 -9.58
N LEU A 141 12.15 -2.11 -9.63
CA LEU A 141 13.18 -1.82 -8.65
C LEU A 141 13.17 -0.33 -8.31
N ARG A 142 13.46 -0.04 -7.05
CA ARG A 142 13.71 1.32 -6.56
C ARG A 142 14.94 1.26 -5.67
N GLU A 143 16.01 1.89 -6.11
CA GLU A 143 17.32 1.83 -5.45
C GLU A 143 17.26 2.37 -4.01
N GLY A 144 17.68 1.55 -3.04
CA GLY A 144 17.60 1.86 -1.61
C GLY A 144 16.20 1.75 -1.02
N TYR A 145 15.29 1.00 -1.67
CA TYR A 145 13.93 0.75 -1.18
C TYR A 145 13.49 -0.69 -1.39
N THR A 146 12.72 -1.20 -0.42
CA THR A 146 12.03 -2.49 -0.47
C THR A 146 10.56 -2.31 -0.88
N PHE A 147 10.10 -3.08 -1.86
CA PHE A 147 8.70 -3.12 -2.28
C PHE A 147 7.82 -3.76 -1.19
N LYS A 148 6.75 -3.09 -0.78
CA LYS A 148 5.81 -3.59 0.25
C LYS A 148 4.49 -4.11 -0.31
N GLY A 149 4.10 -3.67 -1.50
CA GLY A 149 2.83 -4.01 -2.12
C GLY A 149 2.29 -2.84 -2.94
N TRP A 150 0.97 -2.82 -3.11
CA TRP A 150 0.26 -1.84 -3.92
C TRP A 150 -0.74 -1.03 -3.11
N SER A 151 -0.96 0.22 -3.49
CA SER A 151 -2.04 1.07 -2.98
C SER A 151 -2.95 1.52 -4.11
N ILE A 152 -4.22 1.75 -3.80
CA ILE A 152 -5.19 2.34 -4.75
C ILE A 152 -5.10 3.88 -4.80
N ILE A 153 -4.35 4.48 -3.87
CA ILE A 153 -4.09 5.92 -3.82
C ILE A 153 -2.59 6.12 -3.95
N LYS A 154 -2.19 7.00 -4.87
CA LYS A 154 -0.79 7.33 -5.09
C LYS A 154 -0.19 7.95 -3.82
N ASP A 155 1.01 7.49 -3.44
CA ASP A 155 1.77 7.97 -2.28
C ASP A 155 1.06 7.80 -0.92
N ASP A 156 0.09 6.88 -0.83
CA ASP A 156 -0.56 6.47 0.42
C ASP A 156 -0.16 5.04 0.80
N ASP A 157 0.42 4.88 1.99
CA ASP A 157 0.84 3.60 2.57
C ASP A 157 -0.12 3.10 3.66
N SER A 158 -1.24 3.78 3.89
CA SER A 158 -2.21 3.41 4.94
C SER A 158 -2.86 2.05 4.71
N LYS A 159 -3.00 1.64 3.44
CA LYS A 159 -3.58 0.35 3.04
C LYS A 159 -2.79 -0.27 1.90
N ILE A 160 -1.96 -1.26 2.26
CA ILE A 160 -1.12 -1.99 1.31
C ILE A 160 -1.77 -3.32 0.97
N LEU A 161 -1.91 -3.59 -0.32
CA LEU A 161 -2.38 -4.85 -0.89
C LEU A 161 -1.19 -5.60 -1.49
N THR A 162 -0.93 -6.80 -0.99
CA THR A 162 0.22 -7.61 -1.44
C THR A 162 -0.14 -8.45 -2.66
N GLU A 163 0.89 -9.02 -3.31
CA GLU A 163 0.72 -10.00 -4.37
C GLU A 163 -0.27 -11.12 -3.97
N GLY A 164 -1.13 -11.52 -4.90
CA GLY A 164 -2.17 -12.51 -4.67
C GLY A 164 -3.45 -11.99 -3.99
N SER A 165 -3.46 -10.73 -3.52
CA SER A 165 -4.67 -10.12 -2.97
C SER A 165 -5.78 -10.06 -4.02
N LEU A 166 -7.04 -10.26 -3.57
CA LEU A 166 -8.20 -10.13 -4.44
C LEU A 166 -8.80 -8.72 -4.35
N TYR A 167 -9.07 -8.10 -5.50
CA TYR A 167 -9.72 -6.79 -5.60
C TYR A 167 -11.00 -6.89 -6.43
N THR A 168 -12.12 -6.38 -5.91
CA THR A 168 -13.40 -6.36 -6.63
C THR A 168 -13.45 -5.17 -7.58
N MET A 169 -13.59 -5.44 -8.87
CA MET A 169 -13.58 -4.44 -9.92
C MET A 169 -14.94 -3.73 -10.03
N THR A 170 -14.95 -2.42 -9.80
CA THR A 170 -16.15 -1.56 -9.94
C THR A 170 -15.95 -0.42 -10.93
N GLU A 171 -14.71 -0.15 -11.32
CA GLU A 171 -14.28 0.89 -12.25
C GLU A 171 -12.86 0.58 -12.75
N ASN A 172 -12.37 1.36 -13.71
CA ASN A 172 -10.95 1.34 -14.08
C ASN A 172 -10.11 1.80 -12.89
N ILE A 173 -9.06 1.06 -12.57
CA ILE A 173 -8.23 1.35 -11.39
C ILE A 173 -6.74 1.22 -11.70
N THR A 174 -5.94 2.09 -11.10
CA THR A 174 -4.47 1.98 -11.11
C THR A 174 -3.97 1.70 -9.70
N PHE A 175 -3.13 0.68 -9.57
CA PHE A 175 -2.41 0.33 -8.37
C PHE A 175 -1.01 0.94 -8.38
N TYR A 176 -0.67 1.72 -7.35
CA TYR A 176 0.61 2.40 -7.21
C TYR A 176 1.52 1.61 -6.28
N ALA A 177 2.77 1.38 -6.68
CA ALA A 177 3.73 0.66 -5.85
C ALA A 177 4.01 1.42 -4.55
N VAL A 178 4.05 0.69 -3.44
CA VAL A 178 4.42 1.19 -2.12
C VAL A 178 5.82 0.70 -1.80
N TRP A 179 6.71 1.65 -1.47
CA TRP A 179 8.13 1.42 -1.26
C TRP A 179 8.52 1.87 0.14
N GLU A 180 9.22 1.02 0.88
CA GLU A 180 9.82 1.32 2.18
C GLU A 180 11.31 1.61 1.98
N LYS A 181 11.81 2.72 2.52
CA LYS A 181 13.22 3.08 2.37
C LYS A 181 14.08 2.08 3.17
N ASP A 182 15.07 1.51 2.51
CA ASP A 182 16.07 0.69 3.18
C ASP A 182 16.92 1.60 4.09
N ILE A 183 17.02 1.24 5.37
CA ILE A 183 17.82 1.98 6.35
C ILE A 183 19.11 1.18 6.57
N ASP A 184 20.25 1.79 6.26
CA ASP A 184 21.55 1.20 6.57
C ASP A 184 21.67 1.00 8.09
N PRO A 185 22.22 -0.14 8.56
CA PRO A 185 22.45 -0.35 9.98
C PRO A 185 23.37 0.75 10.52
N ILE A 186 22.95 1.41 11.59
CA ILE A 186 23.79 2.38 12.30
C ILE A 186 24.95 1.60 12.93
N VAL A 187 26.17 1.81 12.42
CA VAL A 187 27.39 1.28 13.03
C VAL A 187 27.85 2.25 14.11
N GLU A 188 28.01 1.74 15.32
CA GLU A 188 28.50 2.51 16.47
C GLU A 188 29.80 1.91 17.00
N PHE A 189 30.68 2.77 17.51
CA PHE A 189 32.02 2.46 18.00
C PHE A 189 32.16 2.81 19.48
N LYS A 190 33.07 2.11 20.16
CA LYS A 190 33.39 2.30 21.58
C LYS A 190 34.72 3.01 21.75
N LEU A 191 34.75 3.95 22.70
CA LEU A 191 35.99 4.49 23.25
C LEU A 191 36.28 3.80 24.59
N THR A 192 37.46 3.23 24.71
CA THR A 192 37.89 2.52 25.93
C THR A 192 39.23 3.06 26.43
N TYR A 193 39.45 2.95 27.74
CA TYR A 193 40.65 3.45 28.40
C TYR A 193 41.39 2.32 29.10
N ASN A 194 42.71 2.32 28.96
CA ASN A 194 43.62 1.37 29.56
C ASN A 194 44.60 2.10 30.49
N GLY A 195 44.60 1.73 31.77
CA GLY A 195 45.46 2.35 32.78
C GLY A 195 46.96 2.20 32.55
N ASN A 196 47.37 1.35 31.61
CA ASN A 196 48.71 1.14 31.09
C ASN A 196 49.83 1.16 32.17
N GLY A 197 49.93 0.05 32.89
CA GLY A 197 50.94 -0.11 33.95
C GLY A 197 50.62 0.65 35.23
N ASN A 198 49.36 1.03 35.46
CA ASN A 198 48.92 1.57 36.74
C ASN A 198 49.15 0.55 37.87
N THR A 199 49.48 1.06 39.06
CA THR A 199 49.70 0.23 40.26
C THR A 199 48.44 0.14 41.13
N SER A 200 47.49 1.05 40.97
CA SER A 200 46.17 1.01 41.62
C SER A 200 45.13 1.86 40.85
N GLY A 201 43.87 1.82 41.31
CA GLY A 201 42.75 2.53 40.69
C GLY A 201 42.19 1.82 39.45
N THR A 202 41.17 2.41 38.84
CA THR A 202 40.45 1.87 37.67
C THR A 202 40.45 2.85 36.51
N ALA A 203 40.61 2.35 35.29
CA ALA A 203 40.50 3.21 34.11
C ALA A 203 39.07 3.80 34.02
N PRO A 204 38.93 5.06 33.57
CA PRO A 204 37.62 5.66 33.38
C PRO A 204 36.82 4.87 32.34
N VAL A 205 35.49 4.87 32.49
CA VAL A 205 34.58 4.18 31.57
C VAL A 205 33.76 5.21 30.81
N ASP A 206 33.94 5.24 29.50
CA ASP A 206 33.00 5.90 28.60
C ASP A 206 31.83 4.95 28.33
N LYS A 207 30.61 5.43 28.56
CA LYS A 207 29.37 4.65 28.36
C LYS A 207 28.70 4.97 27.03
N ASN A 208 29.22 5.94 26.28
CA ASN A 208 28.64 6.35 25.02
C ASN A 208 29.06 5.40 23.90
N LEU A 209 28.23 5.40 22.86
CA LEU A 209 28.49 4.79 21.58
C LEU A 209 28.58 5.91 20.54
N TYR A 210 29.52 5.78 19.61
CA TYR A 210 29.87 6.85 18.67
C TYR A 210 29.68 6.40 17.23
N GLN A 211 28.99 7.19 16.42
CA GLN A 211 29.01 7.03 14.96
C GLN A 211 30.35 7.55 14.41
N SER A 212 30.77 7.04 13.24
CA SER A 212 32.01 7.47 12.59
C SER A 212 32.09 9.00 12.44
N GLY A 213 33.21 9.59 12.86
CA GLY A 213 33.46 11.03 12.85
C GLY A 213 32.93 11.81 14.05
N GLN A 214 32.08 11.22 14.90
CA GLN A 214 31.62 11.87 16.13
C GLN A 214 32.77 12.14 17.09
N LYS A 215 32.68 13.25 17.81
CA LYS A 215 33.72 13.67 18.75
C LYS A 215 33.40 13.20 20.17
N ALA A 216 34.30 12.41 20.74
CA ALA A 216 34.31 12.07 22.15
C ALA A 216 35.14 13.09 22.95
N THR A 217 34.65 13.50 24.11
CA THR A 217 35.44 14.30 25.07
C THR A 217 36.25 13.34 25.92
N LEU A 218 37.58 13.42 25.85
CA LEU A 218 38.44 12.47 26.53
C LEU A 218 38.36 12.60 28.05
N LEU A 219 38.05 11.50 28.73
CA LEU A 219 37.98 11.43 30.19
C LEU A 219 39.37 11.59 30.82
N GLY A 220 39.42 12.16 32.01
CA GLY A 220 40.64 12.20 32.82
C GLY A 220 41.03 10.83 33.37
N LYS A 221 42.17 10.76 34.06
CA LYS A 221 42.66 9.50 34.65
C LYS A 221 41.76 8.90 35.74
N ASN A 222 40.74 9.63 36.21
CA ASN A 222 39.92 9.25 37.35
C ASN A 222 40.79 8.89 38.58
N ASP A 223 40.59 7.71 39.16
CA ASP A 223 41.33 7.19 40.31
C ASP A 223 42.61 6.41 39.91
N LEU A 224 42.95 6.33 38.61
CA LEU A 224 44.21 5.71 38.18
C LEU A 224 45.40 6.34 38.87
N TYR A 225 46.28 5.46 39.35
CA TYR A 225 47.51 5.81 40.03
C TYR A 225 48.62 4.85 39.66
N ARG A 226 49.81 5.38 39.42
CA ARG A 226 51.05 4.64 39.19
C ARG A 226 52.12 5.18 40.12
N LYS A 227 52.60 4.36 41.06
CA LYS A 227 53.56 4.76 42.08
C LYS A 227 54.84 5.31 41.46
N GLY A 228 55.21 6.56 41.81
CA GLY A 228 56.40 7.24 41.29
C GLY A 228 56.23 7.84 39.90
N TYR A 229 55.00 7.98 39.39
CA TYR A 229 54.73 8.58 38.08
C TYR A 229 53.56 9.56 38.13
N THR A 230 53.69 10.63 37.36
CA THR A 230 52.63 11.61 37.07
C THR A 230 51.95 11.29 35.74
N PHE A 231 50.61 11.17 35.74
CA PHE A 231 49.80 11.04 34.52
C PHE A 231 49.94 12.28 33.62
N LYS A 232 50.12 12.08 32.32
CA LYS A 232 50.27 13.16 31.32
C LYS A 232 49.13 13.25 30.31
N GLY A 233 48.34 12.20 30.16
CA GLY A 233 47.27 12.13 29.18
C GLY A 233 47.16 10.71 28.63
N TRP A 234 46.61 10.59 27.43
CA TRP A 234 46.36 9.34 26.75
C TRP A 234 47.15 9.24 25.44
N SER A 235 47.44 8.03 24.98
CA SER A 235 47.97 7.75 23.65
C SER A 235 47.15 6.67 22.96
N LEU A 236 47.11 6.70 21.62
CA LEU A 236 46.52 5.63 20.81
C LEU A 236 47.40 4.38 20.79
N VAL A 237 48.69 4.54 21.07
CA VAL A 237 49.67 3.46 21.09
C VAL A 237 50.15 3.24 22.52
N LYS A 238 50.19 1.99 22.95
CA LYS A 238 50.70 1.61 24.26
C LYS A 238 52.17 2.03 24.39
N ASP A 239 52.51 2.65 25.51
CA ASP A 239 53.88 3.08 25.85
C ASP A 239 54.49 4.12 24.88
N ASP A 240 53.65 4.85 24.14
CA ASP A 240 54.07 5.96 23.28
C ASP A 240 53.84 7.33 23.95
N GLU A 241 54.92 8.11 24.07
CA GLU A 241 54.91 9.47 24.64
C GLU A 241 54.92 10.57 23.56
N SER A 242 54.99 10.23 22.28
CA SER A 242 55.17 11.20 21.19
C SER A 242 53.91 12.02 20.89
N ASN A 243 52.72 11.44 21.08
CA ASN A 243 51.43 12.07 20.78
C ASN A 243 50.46 11.94 21.96
N ILE A 244 50.56 12.85 22.92
CA ILE A 244 49.72 12.84 24.13
C ILE A 244 48.41 13.60 23.88
N LEU A 245 47.30 12.88 24.00
CA LEU A 245 45.95 13.42 24.01
C LEU A 245 45.59 13.84 25.45
N ALA A 246 45.34 15.13 25.64
CA ALA A 246 45.01 15.69 26.95
C ALA A 246 43.59 15.33 27.40
N GLU A 247 43.38 15.30 28.71
CA GLU A 247 42.04 15.26 29.31
C GLU A 247 41.18 16.44 28.81
N GLY A 248 39.90 16.17 28.52
CA GLY A 248 38.95 17.16 28.00
C GLY A 248 39.12 17.50 26.52
N ALA A 249 40.14 16.98 25.85
CA ALA A 249 40.29 17.14 24.41
C ALA A 249 39.15 16.43 23.66
N LEU A 250 38.81 16.93 22.47
CA LEU A 250 37.88 16.26 21.57
C LEU A 250 38.65 15.33 20.63
N TYR A 251 38.22 14.08 20.53
CA TYR A 251 38.78 13.07 19.63
C TYR A 251 37.69 12.53 18.70
N SER A 252 37.96 12.54 17.39
CA SER A 252 37.03 12.00 16.40
C SER A 252 37.14 10.48 16.33
N ILE A 253 36.07 9.78 16.72
CA ILE A 253 35.98 8.32 16.70
C ILE A 253 35.60 7.86 15.31
N THR A 254 36.45 7.07 14.65
CA THR A 254 36.15 6.46 13.34
C THR A 254 36.03 4.94 13.39
N GLU A 255 36.47 4.34 14.49
CA GLU A 255 36.46 2.90 14.79
C GLU A 255 36.55 2.68 16.31
N ASP A 256 36.39 1.43 16.77
CA ASP A 256 36.62 1.07 18.17
C ASP A 256 38.03 1.48 18.60
N THR A 257 38.11 2.37 19.58
CA THR A 257 39.37 3.03 19.99
C THR A 257 39.72 2.65 21.42
N THR A 258 40.98 2.28 21.66
CA THR A 258 41.54 2.12 23.01
C THR A 258 42.62 3.15 23.26
N LEU A 259 42.49 3.91 24.34
CA LEU A 259 43.45 4.91 24.78
C LEU A 259 44.26 4.40 25.97
N TYR A 260 45.58 4.50 25.88
CA TYR A 260 46.53 4.03 26.90
C TYR A 260 47.07 5.19 27.71
N ALA A 261 47.07 5.06 29.04
CA ALA A 261 47.57 6.11 29.92
C ALA A 261 49.08 6.35 29.69
N VAL A 262 49.46 7.61 29.58
CA VAL A 262 50.86 8.05 29.46
C VAL A 262 51.33 8.56 30.83
N TRP A 263 52.45 8.04 31.30
CA TRP A 263 52.97 8.26 32.64
C TRP A 263 54.41 8.79 32.58
N LYS A 264 54.69 9.89 33.29
CA LYS A 264 56.06 10.44 33.41
C LYS A 264 56.61 10.15 34.80
N GLU A 265 57.81 9.58 34.87
CA GLU A 265 58.48 9.30 36.14
C GLU A 265 58.72 10.59 36.95
N ASP A 266 58.41 10.53 38.24
CA ASP A 266 58.69 11.60 39.18
C ASP A 266 60.17 11.56 39.53
N LYS A 267 60.93 12.63 39.29
CA LYS A 267 62.33 12.68 39.70
C LYS A 267 62.40 12.78 41.23
N ASP A 268 63.13 11.87 41.88
CA ASP A 268 63.40 11.94 43.31
C ASP A 268 63.96 13.32 43.67
N SER A 269 63.28 14.00 44.61
CA SER A 269 63.87 15.17 45.26
C SER A 269 64.97 14.67 46.19
N VAL A 270 66.22 14.72 45.73
CA VAL A 270 67.38 14.49 46.61
C VAL A 270 67.41 15.62 47.64
N ILE A 271 66.94 15.35 48.86
CA ILE A 271 67.17 16.26 49.99
C ILE A 271 68.67 16.18 50.29
N PRO A 272 69.42 17.31 50.33
CA PRO A 272 70.82 17.26 50.74
C PRO A 272 70.92 16.71 52.17
N PRO A 273 71.91 15.86 52.48
CA PRO A 273 72.07 15.33 53.83
C PRO A 273 72.33 16.50 54.78
N THR A 274 71.38 16.80 55.67
CA THR A 274 71.63 17.68 56.81
C THR A 274 72.49 16.91 57.82
N GLY A 275 73.80 16.94 57.58
CA GLY A 275 74.79 16.46 58.53
C GLY A 275 74.78 17.33 59.78
N VAL A 276 74.16 16.85 60.86
CA VAL A 276 74.40 17.38 62.20
C VAL A 276 75.64 16.65 62.74
N ALA A 277 76.77 17.36 62.79
CA ALA A 277 77.96 16.90 63.47
C ALA A 277 77.76 17.00 65.00
N HIS A 278 77.96 15.90 65.71
CA HIS A 278 78.11 15.89 67.17
C HIS A 278 79.55 16.26 67.56
N SER A 279 79.70 17.26 68.45
CA SER A 279 80.84 17.33 69.36
C SER A 279 80.47 18.02 70.68
N ASN A 280 81.17 17.62 71.74
CA ASN A 280 80.86 17.76 73.16
C ASN A 280 80.94 19.18 73.74
N ASN A 281 79.99 19.51 74.63
CA ASN A 281 80.10 20.25 75.92
C ASN A 281 78.98 21.30 76.14
N GLY A 282 78.26 21.17 77.27
CA GLY A 282 77.73 22.31 78.04
C GLY A 282 76.35 22.89 77.66
N LEU A 283 75.62 23.35 78.68
CA LEU A 283 74.19 23.72 78.72
C LEU A 283 73.78 25.04 78.00
N ILE A 284 72.58 24.99 77.40
CA ILE A 284 71.46 26.00 77.35
C ILE A 284 71.65 27.36 76.65
N MET A 285 70.85 27.66 75.60
CA MET A 285 69.70 28.59 75.68
C MET A 285 68.78 28.57 74.43
N VAL A 286 67.54 28.97 74.68
CA VAL A 286 66.30 28.88 73.89
C VAL A 286 66.27 29.83 72.69
N GLY A 287 65.61 29.39 71.61
CA GLY A 287 65.09 30.26 70.55
C GLY A 287 63.77 29.69 70.01
N VAL A 288 62.65 30.18 70.55
CA VAL A 288 61.27 29.86 70.16
C VAL A 288 60.98 30.34 68.74
N GLY A 289 60.21 29.55 67.99
CA GLY A 289 59.61 29.94 66.72
C GLY A 289 58.47 29.00 66.34
N ALA A 290 57.43 28.94 67.17
CA ALA A 290 56.15 28.29 66.84
C ALA A 290 55.36 29.10 65.80
N VAL A 291 54.42 28.42 65.13
CA VAL A 291 53.07 28.86 64.71
C VAL A 291 52.74 28.23 63.34
N ALA A 292 51.56 27.68 63.08
CA ALA A 292 50.52 27.03 63.86
C ALA A 292 49.57 26.36 62.83
N LEU A 293 48.91 25.28 63.24
CA LEU A 293 47.85 24.62 62.48
C LEU A 293 46.61 25.52 62.31
N ALA A 294 45.81 25.24 61.27
CA ALA A 294 44.36 25.25 61.41
C ALA A 294 43.68 24.24 60.47
N LEU A 295 43.25 23.12 61.04
CA LEU A 295 42.13 22.32 60.55
C LEU A 295 40.82 23.00 61.01
N SER A 296 39.76 22.91 60.20
CA SER A 296 38.39 23.03 60.70
C SER A 296 37.45 22.05 60.00
N LEU A 297 36.80 21.22 60.82
CA LEU A 297 35.77 20.23 60.48
C LEU A 297 34.36 20.83 60.72
N ILE A 298 33.48 20.61 59.73
CA ILE A 298 32.07 20.12 59.76
C ILE A 298 31.08 20.65 60.84
N VAL A 299 29.89 21.14 60.41
CA VAL A 299 28.55 20.51 60.61
C VAL A 299 27.40 21.51 60.38
N LYS A 300 26.44 21.06 59.55
CA LYS A 300 25.11 21.60 59.23
C LYS A 300 24.05 21.19 60.27
N ARG A 301 23.19 22.13 60.70
CA ARG A 301 21.74 21.99 61.07
C ARG A 301 21.26 23.38 61.53
N LYS A 302 20.04 23.90 61.31
CA LYS A 302 18.71 23.36 60.99
C LYS A 302 17.77 24.55 60.61
N ARG A 303 16.85 24.34 59.65
CA ARG A 303 15.45 24.86 59.50
C ARG A 303 15.08 26.30 59.95
N ASN A 304 14.47 27.11 59.07
CA ASN A 304 13.00 27.33 58.97
C ASN A 304 12.62 28.49 58.02
N LYS A 305 11.50 28.29 57.31
CA LYS A 305 10.74 29.17 56.39
C LYS A 305 11.39 29.56 55.07
#